data_AF-A0A7X8LM92-F1
#
_entry.id   AF-A0A7X8LM92-F1
#
_cell.length_a   1.000
_cell.length_b   1.000
_cell.length_c   1.000
_cell.angle_alpha   90.00
_cell.angle_beta   90.00
_cell.angle_gamma   90.00
#
_symmetry.space_group_name_H-M   'P 1'
#
loop_
_entity.id
_entity.type
_entity.pdbx_description
1 polymer ?
#
loop_
_entity_poly.entity_id
_entity_poly.type
_entity_poly.pdbx_seq_one_letter_code
_entity_poly.pdbx_strand_id
1 'polypeptide(L)'
;MARKKIICLANSRKLQKHCVAGKDSDGNWIRLVNPGGSELALEDIINERGEQPKLLETWEIEVIRNEPLYYQPENWVIDSRYYWKKSEEPIGINFRKLRDRPWTLFGDEVDYLTKEDL
;
A
#
# COMPACT_ATOMS: atom_id res chain seq x y z
N MET A 1 16.46 0.15 11.27
CA MET A 1 15.51 -0.18 10.20
C MET A 1 14.13 0.18 10.70
N ALA A 2 13.21 0.56 9.80
CA ALA A 2 11.87 0.99 10.18
C ALA A 2 10.86 -0.07 9.74
N ARG A 3 9.77 -0.20 10.51
CA ARG A 3 8.68 -1.12 10.22
C ARG A 3 7.44 -0.33 9.85
N LYS A 4 6.78 -0.73 8.78
CA LYS A 4 5.47 -0.19 8.39
C LYS A 4 4.39 -1.21 8.70
N LYS A 5 3.31 -0.77 9.36
CA LYS A 5 2.09 -1.56 9.55
C LYS A 5 1.03 -0.95 8.65
N ILE A 6 0.46 -1.76 7.76
CA ILE A 6 -0.53 -1.32 6.80
C ILE A 6 -1.76 -2.22 6.83
N ILE A 7 -2.92 -1.67 6.52
CA ILE A 7 -4.05 -2.46 6.01
C ILE A 7 -3.90 -2.56 4.49
N CYS A 8 -3.90 -3.79 3.97
CA CYS A 8 -3.80 -4.04 2.53
C CYS A 8 -5.09 -3.59 1.83
N LEU A 9 -4.98 -2.61 0.93
CA LEU A 9 -6.10 -2.10 0.13
C LEU A 9 -5.95 -2.41 -1.35
N ALA A 10 -4.74 -2.80 -1.78
CA ALA A 10 -4.48 -3.33 -3.11
C ALA A 10 -3.42 -4.43 -3.03
N ASN A 11 -3.68 -5.55 -3.68
CA ASN A 11 -2.69 -6.55 -4.05
C ASN A 11 -3.06 -7.04 -5.46
N SER A 12 -2.57 -6.32 -6.47
CA SER A 12 -2.82 -6.67 -7.88
C SER A 12 -1.64 -7.44 -8.47
N ARG A 13 -1.91 -8.29 -9.47
CA ARG A 13 -0.89 -9.12 -10.12
C ARG A 13 -0.90 -8.95 -11.63
N LYS A 14 0.26 -8.65 -12.21
CA LYS A 14 0.49 -8.61 -13.66
C LYS A 14 1.82 -9.29 -13.97
N LEU A 15 1.83 -10.22 -14.92
CA LEU A 15 3.06 -10.94 -15.35
C LEU A 15 3.89 -11.49 -14.16
N GLN A 16 3.22 -12.10 -13.17
CA GLN A 16 3.83 -12.65 -11.94
C GLN A 16 4.48 -11.62 -10.99
N LYS A 17 4.31 -10.33 -11.26
CA LYS A 17 4.71 -9.27 -10.34
C LYS A 17 3.50 -8.72 -9.60
N HIS A 18 3.73 -8.27 -8.38
CA HIS A 18 2.72 -7.79 -7.46
C HIS A 18 2.88 -6.30 -7.19
N CYS A 19 1.78 -5.57 -7.22
CA CYS A 19 1.69 -4.23 -6.66
C CYS A 19 0.88 -4.32 -5.38
N VAL A 20 1.54 -4.14 -4.23
CA VAL A 20 0.87 -4.12 -2.94
C VAL A 20 0.87 -2.71 -2.38
N ALA A 21 -0.30 -2.23 -1.99
CA ALA A 21 -0.47 -0.93 -1.38
C ALA A 21 -1.55 -0.95 -0.30
N GLY A 22 -1.45 -0.01 0.63
CA GLY A 22 -2.32 0.07 1.79
C GLY A 22 -2.23 1.40 2.49
N LYS A 23 -2.90 1.50 3.63
CA LYS A 23 -2.82 2.68 4.51
C LYS A 23 -2.24 2.32 5.86
N ASP A 24 -1.47 3.22 6.45
CA ASP A 24 -1.03 3.13 7.83
C ASP A 24 -2.13 3.58 8.83
N SER A 25 -1.84 3.56 10.13
CA SER A 25 -2.80 3.97 11.17
C SER A 25 -3.22 5.42 11.09
N ASP A 26 -2.38 6.26 10.48
CA ASP A 26 -2.65 7.69 10.30
C ASP A 26 -3.50 7.98 9.07
N GLY A 27 -3.65 6.99 8.18
CA GLY A 27 -4.39 7.08 6.94
C GLY A 27 -3.54 7.44 5.73
N ASN A 28 -2.22 7.47 5.88
CA ASN A 28 -1.31 7.75 4.78
C ASN A 28 -1.20 6.52 3.88
N TRP A 29 -1.20 6.75 2.57
CA TRP A 29 -0.93 5.69 1.62
C TRP A 29 0.52 5.23 1.68
N ILE A 30 0.71 3.92 1.56
CA ILE A 30 1.99 3.24 1.49
C ILE A 30 1.91 2.25 0.33
N ARG A 31 2.76 2.45 -0.68
CA ARG A 31 2.99 1.51 -1.78
C ARG A 31 4.33 0.84 -1.57
N LEU A 32 4.33 -0.49 -1.50
CA LEU A 32 5.54 -1.25 -1.25
C LEU A 32 6.21 -1.59 -2.58
N VAL A 33 7.51 -1.33 -2.68
CA VAL A 33 8.32 -1.58 -3.87
C VAL A 33 9.59 -2.36 -3.53
N ASN A 34 10.09 -3.10 -4.51
CA ASN A 34 11.34 -3.86 -4.35
C ASN A 34 12.55 -2.91 -4.21
N PRO A 35 13.76 -3.41 -3.89
CA PRO A 35 14.98 -2.58 -3.77
C PRO A 35 15.36 -1.76 -5.01
N GLY A 36 14.83 -2.11 -6.19
CA GLY A 36 14.99 -1.37 -7.45
C GLY A 36 13.85 -0.39 -7.75
N GLY A 37 12.92 -0.16 -6.82
CA GLY A 37 11.83 0.82 -6.96
C GLY A 37 10.62 0.32 -7.78
N SER A 38 10.57 -0.96 -8.12
CA SER A 38 9.54 -1.54 -9.00
C SER A 38 8.63 -2.54 -8.28
N GLU A 39 7.79 -3.22 -9.06
CA GLU A 39 6.85 -4.23 -8.56
C GLU A 39 7.55 -5.40 -7.83
N LEU A 40 6.84 -5.97 -6.87
CA LEU A 40 7.33 -7.02 -5.98
C LEU A 40 7.23 -8.39 -6.66
N ALA A 41 8.16 -9.29 -6.34
CA ALA A 41 8.05 -10.71 -6.66
C ALA A 41 7.16 -11.42 -5.63
N LEU A 42 6.89 -12.71 -5.83
CA LEU A 42 6.08 -13.48 -4.88
C LEU A 42 6.82 -13.67 -3.55
N GLU A 43 8.11 -13.98 -3.63
CA GLU A 43 9.00 -14.14 -2.48
C GLU A 43 9.09 -12.88 -1.61
N ASP A 44 8.86 -11.71 -2.19
CA ASP A 44 8.90 -10.42 -1.49
C ASP A 44 7.67 -10.19 -0.61
N ILE A 45 6.54 -10.86 -0.85
CA ILE A 45 5.23 -10.52 -0.23
C ILE A 45 4.66 -11.62 0.65
N ILE A 46 5.39 -12.69 0.88
CA ILE A 46 4.93 -13.82 1.68
C ILE A 46 5.37 -13.71 3.14
N ASN A 47 4.59 -14.31 4.04
CA ASN A 47 5.07 -14.62 5.37
C ASN A 47 5.88 -15.93 5.39
N GLU A 48 6.39 -16.30 6.57
CA GLU A 48 7.12 -17.56 6.80
C GLU A 48 6.33 -18.82 6.40
N ARG A 49 4.99 -18.73 6.34
CA ARG A 49 4.09 -19.82 5.96
C ARG A 49 3.71 -19.80 4.47
N GLY A 50 4.22 -18.85 3.69
CA GLY A 50 3.90 -18.69 2.27
C GLY A 50 2.58 -17.96 2.00
N GLU A 51 1.95 -17.38 3.02
CA GLU A 51 0.70 -16.62 2.85
C GLU A 51 0.98 -15.24 2.29
N GLN A 52 0.15 -14.82 1.33
CA GLN A 52 0.20 -13.50 0.71
C GLN A 52 -0.81 -12.54 1.36
N PRO A 53 -0.58 -11.23 1.32
CA PRO A 53 -1.52 -10.24 1.83
C PRO A 53 -2.84 -10.26 1.07
N LYS A 54 -3.93 -10.49 1.78
CA LYS A 54 -5.29 -10.33 1.24
C LYS A 54 -5.82 -8.94 1.58
N LEU A 55 -6.81 -8.50 0.81
CA LEU A 55 -7.48 -7.23 1.07
C LEU A 55 -8.07 -7.19 2.47
N LEU A 56 -7.98 -6.01 3.09
CA LEU A 56 -8.45 -5.69 4.45
C LEU A 56 -7.72 -6.41 5.58
N GLU A 57 -6.68 -7.19 5.29
CA GLU A 57 -5.79 -7.74 6.31
C GLU A 57 -4.72 -6.73 6.70
N THR A 58 -4.24 -6.83 7.94
CA THR A 58 -3.17 -5.99 8.46
C THR A 58 -1.84 -6.72 8.41
N TRP A 59 -0.82 -6.04 7.88
CA TRP A 59 0.50 -6.61 7.62
C TRP A 59 1.59 -5.67 8.12
N GLU A 60 2.66 -6.25 8.62
CA GLU A 60 3.88 -5.56 9.05
C GLU A 60 5.03 -5.93 8.12
N ILE A 61 5.72 -4.89 7.62
CA ILE A 61 6.75 -5.00 6.60
C ILE A 61 7.97 -4.19 7.05
N GLU A 62 9.14 -4.82 7.00
CA GLU A 62 10.42 -4.13 7.20
C GLU A 62 10.75 -3.30 5.95
N VAL A 63 11.09 -2.03 6.16
CA VAL A 63 11.39 -1.09 5.08
C VAL A 63 12.75 -0.43 5.27
N ILE A 64 13.40 -0.16 4.14
CA ILE A 64 14.71 0.48 4.09
C ILE A 64 14.57 1.99 4.11
N ARG A 65 13.75 2.54 3.22
CA ARG A 65 13.55 4.00 3.04
C ARG A 65 12.25 4.31 2.32
N ASN A 66 11.79 5.55 2.46
CA ASN A 66 10.81 6.15 1.55
C ASN A 66 11.53 6.55 0.26
N GLU A 67 10.93 6.27 -0.90
CA GLU A 67 11.49 6.56 -2.21
C GLU A 67 10.39 7.09 -3.14
N PRO A 68 9.88 8.31 -2.89
CA PRO A 68 8.76 8.86 -3.62
C PRO A 68 9.15 9.18 -5.07
N LEU A 69 8.25 8.88 -6.00
CA LEU A 69 8.32 9.35 -7.39
C LEU A 69 7.23 10.38 -7.63
N TYR A 70 7.40 11.24 -8.64
CA TYR A 70 6.42 12.28 -8.98
C TYR A 70 4.99 11.73 -9.13
N TYR A 71 4.85 10.56 -9.76
CA TYR A 71 3.57 9.90 -10.02
C TYR A 71 3.25 8.77 -9.01
N GLN A 72 4.15 8.49 -8.06
CA GLN A 72 4.01 7.47 -7.02
C GLN A 72 4.69 7.97 -5.72
N PRO A 73 4.18 9.04 -5.10
CA PRO A 73 4.77 9.60 -3.89
C PRO A 73 4.65 8.66 -2.68
N GLU A 74 3.79 7.64 -2.76
CA GLU A 74 3.53 6.67 -1.70
C GLU A 74 4.60 5.57 -1.57
N ASN A 75 5.62 5.54 -2.43
CA ASN A 75 6.58 4.44 -2.51
C ASN A 75 7.47 4.29 -1.26
N TRP A 76 7.54 3.06 -0.75
CA TRP A 76 8.46 2.63 0.31
C TRP A 76 9.19 1.36 -0.11
N VAL A 77 10.52 1.41 -0.05
CA VAL A 77 11.39 0.30 -0.42
C VAL A 77 11.41 -0.73 0.70
N ILE A 78 11.01 -1.97 0.40
CA ILE A 78 11.03 -3.07 1.37
C ILE A 78 12.46 -3.57 1.63
N ASP A 79 12.65 -4.22 2.77
CA ASP A 79 13.80 -5.05 3.02
C ASP A 79 13.47 -6.52 2.70
N SER A 80 13.83 -6.97 1.49
CA SER A 80 13.52 -8.32 0.99
C SER A 80 14.22 -9.47 1.73
N ARG A 81 15.05 -9.15 2.74
CA ARG A 81 15.66 -10.16 3.62
C ARG A 81 14.70 -10.68 4.69
N TYR A 82 13.56 -10.00 4.89
CA TYR A 82 12.59 -10.34 5.93
C TYR A 82 11.25 -10.71 5.34
N TYR A 83 10.66 -11.79 5.89
CA TYR A 83 9.27 -12.13 5.61
C TYR A 83 8.32 -11.10 6.18
N TRP A 84 7.20 -10.91 5.50
CA TRP A 84 6.13 -10.08 6.03
C TRP A 84 5.43 -10.79 7.19
N LYS A 85 4.90 -10.00 8.13
CA LYS A 85 4.16 -10.55 9.27
C LYS A 85 2.71 -10.14 9.18
N LYS A 86 1.82 -11.12 9.12
CA LYS A 86 0.39 -10.88 9.27
C LYS A 86 0.09 -10.52 10.72
N SER A 87 -0.65 -9.44 10.94
CA SER A 87 -1.09 -9.03 12.27
C SER A 87 -2.46 -9.65 12.57
N GLU A 88 -2.60 -10.29 13.73
CA GLU A 88 -3.90 -10.77 14.23
C GLU A 88 -4.80 -9.60 14.66
N GLU A 89 -4.19 -8.48 15.05
CA GLU A 89 -4.91 -7.27 15.40
C GLU A 89 -5.15 -6.41 14.16
N PRO A 90 -6.38 -5.92 13.95
CA PRO A 90 -6.64 -4.91 12.94
C PRO A 90 -5.75 -3.69 13.14
N ILE A 91 -5.38 -3.02 12.05
CA ILE A 91 -4.73 -1.72 12.15
C ILE A 91 -5.66 -0.76 12.90
N GLY A 92 -5.13 0.01 13.84
CA GLY A 92 -5.88 1.00 14.63
C GLY A 92 -6.31 2.24 13.83
N ILE A 93 -6.65 2.07 12.55
CA ILE A 93 -7.08 3.16 11.68
C ILE A 93 -8.55 3.47 11.93
N ASN A 94 -8.88 4.77 11.99
CA ASN A 94 -10.27 5.19 11.91
C ASN A 94 -10.79 4.90 10.49
N PHE A 95 -11.87 4.13 10.35
CA PHE A 95 -12.44 3.75 9.05
C PHE A 95 -12.70 4.95 8.13
N ARG A 96 -12.98 6.15 8.68
CA ARG A 96 -13.17 7.38 7.89
C ARG A 96 -11.91 7.78 7.13
N LYS A 97 -10.73 7.45 7.65
CA LYS A 97 -9.42 7.69 7.03
C LYS A 97 -9.08 6.69 5.93
N LEU A 98 -9.81 5.57 5.83
CA LEU A 98 -9.67 4.65 4.69
C LEU A 98 -10.14 5.29 3.39
N ARG A 99 -11.19 6.11 3.46
CA ARG A 99 -11.73 6.82 2.30
C ARG A 99 -11.01 8.15 2.11
N ASP A 100 -10.45 8.33 0.92
CA ASP A 100 -9.96 9.64 0.50
C ASP A 100 -11.14 10.57 0.19
N ARG A 101 -10.95 11.85 0.49
CA ARG A 101 -11.89 12.92 0.16
C ARG A 101 -11.10 14.06 -0.49
N PRO A 102 -10.58 13.83 -1.71
CA PRO A 102 -9.93 14.90 -2.43
C PRO A 102 -10.97 15.97 -2.78
N TRP A 103 -10.54 17.22 -2.89
CA TRP A 103 -11.43 18.32 -3.30
C TRP A 103 -11.89 18.16 -4.75
N THR A 104 -11.06 17.53 -5.58
CA THR A 104 -11.26 17.24 -7.01
C THR A 104 -10.91 15.79 -7.29
N LEU A 105 -11.63 15.11 -8.16
CA LEU A 105 -11.36 13.70 -8.47
C LEU A 105 -10.06 13.50 -9.29
N PHE A 106 -9.76 14.42 -10.20
CA PHE A 106 -8.64 14.30 -11.15
C PHE A 106 -7.46 15.24 -10.85
N GLY A 107 -7.57 16.08 -9.81
CA GLY A 107 -6.46 16.93 -9.34
C GLY A 107 -6.33 18.27 -10.06
N ASP A 108 -7.25 18.57 -10.96
CA ASP A 108 -7.49 19.88 -11.58
C ASP A 108 -8.66 20.59 -10.89
N GLU A 109 -8.65 21.93 -10.86
CA GLU A 109 -9.69 22.75 -10.19
C GLU A 109 -11.11 22.62 -10.80
N VAL A 110 -11.32 21.69 -11.72
CA VAL A 110 -12.56 21.48 -12.46
C VAL A 110 -12.93 20.00 -12.39
N ASP A 111 -13.89 19.67 -11.53
CA ASP A 111 -14.54 18.37 -11.60
C ASP A 111 -15.37 18.32 -12.90
N TYR A 112 -14.91 17.55 -13.88
CA TYR A 112 -15.62 17.29 -15.14
C TYR A 112 -16.93 16.49 -14.97
N LEU A 113 -17.23 16.04 -13.75
CA LEU A 113 -18.41 15.26 -13.42
C LEU A 113 -19.24 16.06 -12.41
N THR A 114 -20.32 16.63 -12.91
CA THR A 114 -21.35 17.28 -12.09
C THR A 114 -22.31 16.23 -11.52
N LYS A 115 -23.12 16.62 -10.54
CA LYS A 115 -24.14 15.72 -9.98
C LYS A 115 -25.16 15.29 -11.03
N GLU A 116 -25.30 16.06 -12.09
CA GLU A 116 -26.15 15.78 -13.24
C GLU A 116 -25.59 14.68 -14.17
N ASP A 117 -24.30 14.30 -14.03
CA ASP A 117 -23.64 13.27 -14.84
C ASP A 117 -23.74 11.84 -14.24
N LEU A 118 -24.40 11.70 -13.08
CA LEU A 118 -24.62 10.43 -12.35
C LEU A 118 -26.10 10.03 -12.36
#